data_AF-A0A9D7H7M0-F1
#
_entry.id   AF-A0A9D7H7M0-F1
#
_cell.length_a   1.000
_cell.length_b   1.000
_cell.length_c   1.000
_cell.angle_alpha   90.00
_cell.angle_beta   90.00
_cell.angle_gamma   90.00
#
_symmetry.space_group_name_H-M   'P 1'
#
loop_
_entity.id
_entity.type
_entity.pdbx_description
1 polymer ?
#
loop_
_entity_poly.entity_id
_entity_poly.type
_entity_poly.pdbx_seq_one_letter_code
_entity_poly.pdbx_strand_id
1 'polypeptide(L)'
;MRRLGLLLMMAVACDASSPAGGGGAGDGGPSVGSGAVPDSCPAGEAPLPDSDRCTPIGPRCAAGFERHASGHGCVPLHSGVACKGATRDALGETGCVPLGDCNAAFPPPDATLFVEAGASGPGRFGTLQAALDAAPSGAVIALADGTYRENVVFDRAVKVTVVGRCAEKATLEAASSTTFVLANGGDLTVRGLTLRGGLGLTSAGAESVLIAEDVLVTDAREYALGASKGHVRLSRSVIRNVKDSKAAPAFGLFAVTGATVELDEAEIASVLGVAVVAHEPKTVVRLRRTLVRDTRPHGVVHDGFGIEDGARLEVIESAILGPLRHGVLLEKNATVSLTRSTLAGVVHGGANDPGYALSLDKSSLNGEDFTLADSAGVGLSVETPGSRATLLRSAFVAMRQDGSPTRGIAVGEGGVAELSESVIVGVSGLAGLVAGEGSRLELSRSLVSASRPFATSLFALGATRGGTLKLTTSTVDDSRVMAVVASRAGTNVVLDGALVRRIDAEAGLLGASLFVQDGARARLEGTTLDRASAVGLLVAGGGVSFVSGALSRNGVAVAVQEGSRLVEEDPKRVSGGPLDVQIAPGVRFTDNVTRLGEGPIVVPALDL
;
A
#
# COMPACT_ATOMS: atom_id res chain seq x y z
N MET A 1 -11.95 -27.27 6.05
CA MET A 1 -11.91 -28.69 6.49
C MET A 1 -11.63 -28.74 7.99
N ARG A 2 -11.97 -29.86 8.62
CA ARG A 2 -12.25 -30.04 10.06
C ARG A 2 -11.17 -29.55 11.05
N ARG A 3 -11.68 -29.01 12.17
CA ARG A 3 -11.00 -28.65 13.44
C ARG A 3 -10.06 -29.75 13.94
N LEU A 4 -8.87 -29.36 14.38
CA LEU A 4 -8.10 -30.10 15.39
C LEU A 4 -7.51 -29.07 16.36
N GLY A 5 -7.99 -29.10 17.61
CA GLY A 5 -7.46 -28.28 18.68
C GLY A 5 -6.25 -28.96 19.31
N LEU A 6 -5.28 -28.16 19.74
CA LEU A 6 -4.31 -28.58 20.74
C LEU A 6 -3.98 -27.40 21.65
N LEU A 7 -4.40 -27.53 22.91
CA LEU A 7 -3.93 -26.76 24.06
C LEU A 7 -2.42 -27.01 24.25
N LEU A 8 -1.65 -25.96 24.52
CA LEU A 8 -0.50 -26.08 25.42
C LEU A 8 -0.32 -24.79 26.23
N MET A 9 -0.25 -24.97 27.55
CA MET A 9 -0.14 -23.94 28.56
C MET A 9 1.26 -23.32 28.66
N MET A 10 1.26 -22.09 29.18
CA MET A 10 2.39 -21.25 29.60
C MET A 10 3.39 -21.91 30.55
N ALA A 11 4.64 -21.45 30.49
CA ALA A 11 5.45 -21.15 31.65
C ALA A 11 6.35 -19.94 31.35
N VAL A 12 6.05 -18.81 32.00
CA VAL A 12 6.90 -17.61 32.08
C VAL A 12 7.60 -17.66 33.44
N ALA A 13 8.91 -17.49 33.46
CA ALA A 13 9.69 -17.25 34.67
C ALA A 13 10.57 -16.01 34.47
N CYS A 14 10.55 -15.14 35.48
CA CYS A 14 11.25 -13.88 35.63
C CYS A 14 12.79 -14.03 35.59
N ASP A 15 13.53 -12.98 35.24
CA ASP A 15 14.23 -12.20 36.28
C ASP A 15 14.77 -10.85 35.81
N ALA A 16 14.85 -9.95 36.78
CA ALA A 16 15.25 -8.56 36.68
C ALA A 16 16.78 -8.37 36.77
N SER A 17 17.30 -7.31 36.16
CA SER A 17 18.37 -6.50 36.78
C SER A 17 18.63 -5.22 35.97
N SER A 18 18.40 -4.08 36.61
CA SER A 18 19.06 -2.81 36.30
C SER A 18 20.49 -2.83 36.88
N PRO A 19 21.38 -1.94 36.40
CA PRO A 19 21.71 -0.83 37.29
C PRO A 19 21.81 0.53 36.61
N ALA A 20 21.73 1.54 37.48
CA ALA A 20 21.78 2.97 37.25
C ALA A 20 23.10 3.48 36.66
N GLY A 21 23.01 4.58 35.91
CA GLY A 21 24.12 5.46 35.57
C GLY A 21 23.59 6.86 35.33
N GLY A 22 23.81 7.77 36.27
CA GLY A 22 23.42 9.18 36.17
C GLY A 22 24.38 10.01 35.32
N GLY A 23 23.91 11.17 34.85
CA GLY A 23 24.77 12.16 34.23
C GLY A 23 24.01 13.33 33.61
N GLY A 24 24.10 14.49 34.28
CA GLY A 24 24.28 15.80 33.62
C GLY A 24 23.08 16.45 32.96
N ALA A 25 22.49 17.42 33.67
CA ALA A 25 21.65 18.47 33.09
C ALA A 25 22.49 19.33 32.12
N GLY A 26 22.01 19.47 30.89
CA GLY A 26 22.48 20.44 29.92
C GLY A 26 21.27 21.12 29.29
N ASP A 27 20.90 22.29 29.82
CA ASP A 27 19.90 23.19 29.23
C ASP A 27 20.46 23.81 27.95
N GLY A 28 20.42 23.04 26.87
CA GLY A 28 20.66 23.49 25.51
C GLY A 28 19.35 23.47 24.74
N GLY A 29 18.46 24.42 25.01
CA GLY A 29 17.27 24.62 24.18
C GLY A 29 17.70 24.95 22.75
N PRO A 30 17.22 24.23 21.72
CA PRO A 30 17.55 24.55 20.34
C PRO A 30 16.97 25.92 19.99
N SER A 31 17.84 26.83 19.56
CA SER A 31 17.44 28.10 18.95
C SER A 31 16.70 27.79 17.65
N VAL A 32 15.37 27.90 17.69
CA VAL A 32 14.52 27.85 16.50
C VAL A 32 14.89 29.04 15.62
N GLY A 33 15.41 28.77 14.41
CA GLY A 33 15.74 29.80 13.44
C GLY A 33 14.52 30.68 13.17
N SER A 34 14.70 32.00 13.23
CA SER A 34 13.62 32.98 13.12
C SER A 34 13.15 33.23 11.67
N GLY A 35 13.40 32.32 10.75
CA GLY A 35 12.93 32.44 9.38
C GLY A 35 11.43 32.13 9.31
N ALA A 36 10.68 32.93 8.54
CA ALA A 36 9.26 32.68 8.34
C ALA A 36 9.04 31.42 7.51
N VAL A 37 8.13 30.54 7.95
CA VAL A 37 7.76 29.34 7.18
C VAL A 37 7.21 29.77 5.80
N PRO A 38 7.65 29.16 4.67
CA PRO A 38 7.22 29.56 3.34
C PRO A 38 5.70 29.50 3.15
N ASP A 39 5.12 30.51 2.49
CA ASP A 39 3.68 30.56 2.24
C ASP A 39 3.20 29.51 1.23
N SER A 40 4.05 29.12 0.28
CA SER A 40 3.78 28.05 -0.68
C SER A 40 5.06 27.31 -0.99
N CYS A 41 4.94 26.03 -1.39
CA CYS A 41 6.05 25.20 -1.79
C CYS A 41 5.83 24.62 -3.18
N PRO A 42 6.91 24.37 -3.95
CA PRO A 42 6.79 23.67 -5.20
C PRO A 42 6.33 22.22 -4.98
N ALA A 43 5.85 21.62 -6.07
CA ALA A 43 5.53 20.19 -6.13
C ALA A 43 6.66 19.32 -5.55
N GLY A 44 6.30 18.41 -4.64
CA GLY A 44 7.25 17.49 -4.01
C GLY A 44 7.94 18.05 -2.76
N GLU A 45 7.61 19.27 -2.33
CA GLU A 45 8.12 19.87 -1.11
C GLU A 45 6.99 20.32 -0.18
N ALA A 46 7.28 20.45 1.12
CA ALA A 46 6.35 20.92 2.14
C ALA A 46 6.92 22.08 2.96
N PRO A 47 6.06 22.99 3.43
CA PRO A 47 6.41 24.02 4.39
C PRO A 47 6.36 23.39 5.79
N LEU A 48 7.50 22.92 6.28
CA LEU A 48 7.60 22.31 7.62
C LEU A 48 7.85 23.39 8.69
N PRO A 49 7.29 23.23 9.89
CA PRO A 49 7.35 24.24 10.96
C PRO A 49 8.76 24.44 11.56
N ASP A 50 9.68 23.50 11.36
CA ASP A 50 11.08 23.59 11.78
C ASP A 50 12.00 24.17 10.69
N SER A 51 11.43 24.62 9.57
CA SER A 51 12.19 25.11 8.41
C SER A 51 11.64 26.43 7.88
N ASP A 52 12.56 27.32 7.50
CA ASP A 52 12.27 28.55 6.75
C ASP A 52 12.32 28.34 5.22
N ARG A 53 12.49 27.08 4.79
CA ARG A 53 12.52 26.67 3.39
C ARG A 53 11.57 25.51 3.16
N CYS A 54 11.18 25.34 1.91
CA CYS A 54 10.44 24.17 1.50
C CYS A 54 11.34 22.93 1.59
N THR A 55 10.81 21.87 2.19
CA THR A 55 11.56 20.63 2.46
C THR A 55 11.03 19.52 1.57
N PRO A 56 11.89 18.76 0.88
CA PRO A 56 11.47 17.58 0.10
C PRO A 56 10.68 16.60 0.94
N ILE A 57 9.58 16.11 0.38
CA ILE A 57 8.65 15.22 1.08
C ILE A 57 8.00 14.23 0.10
N GLY A 58 7.61 13.07 0.61
CA GLY A 58 7.01 12.01 -0.19
C GLY A 58 8.04 11.25 -1.03
N PRO A 59 7.57 10.39 -1.94
CA PRO A 59 8.38 9.38 -2.60
C PRO A 59 9.32 9.97 -3.66
N ARG A 60 10.51 9.39 -3.72
CA ARG A 60 11.45 9.58 -4.82
C ARG A 60 11.12 8.58 -5.93
N CYS A 61 10.77 9.07 -7.12
CA CYS A 61 10.44 8.17 -8.23
C CYS A 61 11.68 7.43 -8.72
N ALA A 62 11.57 6.11 -8.79
CA ALA A 62 12.61 5.24 -9.33
C ALA A 62 12.63 5.28 -10.87
N ALA A 63 13.67 4.68 -11.45
CA ALA A 63 13.75 4.49 -12.89
C ALA A 63 12.54 3.66 -13.40
N GLY A 64 11.86 4.19 -14.42
CA GLY A 64 10.60 3.63 -14.92
C GLY A 64 9.34 4.22 -14.30
N PHE A 65 9.49 5.24 -13.44
CA PHE A 65 8.39 6.00 -12.87
C PHE A 65 8.59 7.49 -13.14
N GLU A 66 7.50 8.21 -13.33
CA GLU A 66 7.49 9.66 -13.42
C GLU A 66 6.69 10.30 -12.29
N ARG A 67 6.84 11.61 -12.14
CA ARG A 67 6.14 12.39 -11.12
C ARG A 67 4.64 12.41 -11.44
N HIS A 68 3.82 12.03 -10.46
CA HIS A 68 2.36 12.17 -10.58
C HIS A 68 1.96 13.64 -10.76
N ALA A 69 0.82 13.91 -11.42
CA ALA A 69 0.34 15.27 -11.71
C ALA A 69 0.12 16.15 -10.46
N SER A 70 -0.09 15.55 -9.29
CA SER A 70 -0.14 16.28 -8.01
C SER A 70 1.22 16.85 -7.58
N GLY A 71 2.31 16.41 -8.20
CA GLY A 71 3.67 16.78 -7.80
C GLY A 71 4.22 15.97 -6.63
N HIS A 72 3.41 15.15 -5.97
CA HIS A 72 3.76 14.51 -4.69
C HIS A 72 3.82 12.98 -4.74
N GLY A 73 3.43 12.33 -5.85
CA GLY A 73 3.47 10.88 -6.01
C GLY A 73 4.32 10.44 -7.20
N CYS A 74 4.34 9.14 -7.46
CA CYS A 74 4.97 8.51 -8.60
C CYS A 74 3.96 7.64 -9.35
N VAL A 75 3.98 7.70 -10.68
CA VAL A 75 3.20 6.84 -11.57
C VAL A 75 4.13 6.08 -12.51
N PRO A 76 3.81 4.85 -12.88
CA PRO A 76 4.66 4.08 -13.77
C PRO A 76 4.65 4.66 -15.19
N LEU A 77 5.81 4.69 -15.82
CA LEU A 77 5.93 4.81 -17.27
C LEU A 77 5.69 3.42 -17.87
N HIS A 78 4.64 3.29 -18.67
CA HIS A 78 4.25 2.02 -19.27
C HIS A 78 3.51 2.26 -20.59
N SER A 79 3.19 1.20 -21.33
CA SER A 79 2.62 1.30 -22.68
C SER A 79 1.26 2.01 -22.78
N GLY A 80 0.50 2.10 -21.68
CA GLY A 80 -0.87 2.63 -21.67
C GLY A 80 -1.90 1.78 -22.45
N VAL A 81 -1.46 0.76 -23.20
CA VAL A 81 -2.31 -0.08 -24.05
C VAL A 81 -2.00 -1.56 -23.80
N ALA A 82 -3.03 -2.41 -23.85
CA ALA A 82 -2.81 -3.83 -23.61
C ALA A 82 -1.95 -4.47 -24.71
N CYS A 83 -0.76 -4.95 -24.35
CA CYS A 83 0.13 -5.69 -25.26
C CYS A 83 -0.51 -6.97 -25.79
N LYS A 84 -0.08 -7.43 -26.98
CA LYS A 84 -0.68 -8.56 -27.72
C LYS A 84 0.40 -9.50 -28.26
N GLY A 85 0.02 -10.75 -28.52
CA GLY A 85 0.97 -11.75 -28.99
C GLY A 85 2.11 -11.96 -27.98
N ALA A 86 3.30 -12.26 -28.47
CA ALA A 86 4.49 -12.45 -27.64
C ALA A 86 5.19 -11.12 -27.32
N THR A 87 4.43 -10.17 -26.80
CA THR A 87 4.95 -8.89 -26.30
C THR A 87 4.45 -8.63 -24.88
N ARG A 88 5.17 -7.80 -24.14
CA ARG A 88 4.87 -7.42 -22.76
C ARG A 88 4.94 -5.92 -22.56
N ASP A 89 4.23 -5.44 -21.56
CA ASP A 89 4.48 -4.12 -20.99
C ASP A 89 5.76 -4.20 -20.12
N ALA A 90 6.56 -3.13 -20.15
CA ALA A 90 7.81 -3.04 -19.41
C ALA A 90 7.90 -1.69 -18.73
N LEU A 91 8.17 -1.69 -17.42
CA LEU A 91 8.29 -0.43 -16.67
C LEU A 91 9.43 0.42 -17.22
N GLY A 92 9.11 1.67 -17.55
CA GLY A 92 10.01 2.61 -18.24
C GLY A 92 9.83 2.66 -19.76
N GLU A 93 9.07 1.75 -20.35
CA GLU A 93 8.82 1.71 -21.79
C GLU A 93 7.40 2.22 -22.10
N THR A 94 7.27 3.12 -23.07
CA THR A 94 5.96 3.63 -23.50
C THR A 94 5.33 2.76 -24.59
N GLY A 95 5.91 1.61 -24.89
CA GLY A 95 5.44 0.67 -25.91
C GLY A 95 5.69 -0.77 -25.49
N CYS A 96 5.01 -1.70 -26.16
CA CYS A 96 5.17 -3.12 -25.90
C CYS A 96 6.54 -3.61 -26.37
N VAL A 97 7.22 -4.38 -25.53
CA VAL A 97 8.53 -4.99 -25.85
C VAL A 97 8.37 -6.47 -26.18
N PRO A 98 9.16 -7.03 -27.11
CA PRO A 98 9.11 -8.47 -27.44
C PRO A 98 9.50 -9.38 -26.27
N LEU A 99 8.92 -10.58 -26.25
CA LEU A 99 9.32 -11.68 -25.37
C LEU A 99 10.48 -12.47 -26.00
N GLY A 100 11.71 -12.08 -25.66
CA GLY A 100 12.92 -12.67 -26.21
C GLY A 100 13.22 -12.23 -27.65
N ASP A 101 14.22 -12.85 -28.26
CA ASP A 101 14.66 -12.56 -29.64
C ASP A 101 14.30 -13.70 -30.59
N CYS A 102 13.26 -13.52 -31.40
CA CYS A 102 12.87 -14.49 -32.44
C CYS A 102 13.87 -14.60 -33.61
N ASN A 103 14.86 -13.71 -33.69
CA ASN A 103 15.92 -13.75 -34.69
C ASN A 103 17.18 -14.46 -34.19
N ALA A 104 17.22 -14.84 -32.91
CA ALA A 104 18.34 -15.59 -32.35
C ALA A 104 18.59 -16.89 -33.14
N ALA A 105 19.87 -17.29 -33.19
CA ALA A 105 20.29 -18.54 -33.81
C ALA A 105 19.58 -19.72 -33.13
N PHE A 106 19.03 -20.62 -33.95
CA PHE A 106 18.31 -21.79 -33.46
C PHE A 106 18.60 -23.01 -34.36
N PRO A 107 18.75 -24.21 -33.79
CA PRO A 107 18.75 -24.53 -32.36
C PRO A 107 19.93 -23.88 -31.61
N PRO A 108 19.85 -23.69 -30.28
CA PRO A 108 20.98 -23.25 -29.47
C PRO A 108 22.21 -24.16 -29.71
N PRO A 109 23.44 -23.62 -29.76
CA PRO A 109 24.64 -24.42 -30.02
C PRO A 109 24.90 -25.56 -29.03
N ASP A 110 24.37 -25.45 -27.82
CA ASP A 110 24.48 -26.42 -26.72
C ASP A 110 23.30 -27.41 -26.65
N ALA A 111 22.33 -27.32 -27.58
CA ALA A 111 21.21 -28.26 -27.64
C ALA A 111 21.69 -29.70 -27.90
N THR A 112 21.30 -30.61 -27.01
CA THR A 112 21.64 -32.04 -27.09
C THR A 112 20.47 -32.90 -27.53
N LEU A 113 19.23 -32.41 -27.38
CA LEU A 113 18.00 -33.08 -27.80
C LEU A 113 17.13 -32.11 -28.61
N PHE A 114 16.39 -32.64 -29.58
CA PHE A 114 15.60 -31.85 -30.52
C PHE A 114 14.15 -32.34 -30.55
N VAL A 115 13.20 -31.42 -30.42
CA VAL A 115 11.76 -31.70 -30.49
C VAL A 115 11.19 -31.02 -31.73
N GLU A 116 10.63 -31.83 -32.62
CA GLU A 116 10.04 -31.43 -33.90
C GLU A 116 8.81 -32.31 -34.15
N ALA A 117 7.71 -31.73 -34.64
CA ALA A 117 6.47 -32.50 -34.86
C ALA A 117 6.69 -33.71 -35.78
N GLY A 118 6.34 -34.90 -35.29
CA GLY A 118 6.48 -36.16 -36.05
C GLY A 118 7.91 -36.72 -36.11
N ALA A 119 8.88 -36.11 -35.45
CA ALA A 119 10.24 -36.62 -35.43
C ALA A 119 10.38 -37.92 -34.61
N SER A 120 11.20 -38.83 -35.11
CA SER A 120 11.61 -40.05 -34.40
C SER A 120 13.05 -40.40 -34.77
N GLY A 121 13.91 -40.56 -33.78
CA GLY A 121 15.29 -41.01 -33.99
C GLY A 121 16.19 -40.71 -32.79
N PRO A 122 17.46 -41.13 -32.82
CA PRO A 122 18.41 -40.82 -31.75
C PRO A 122 18.49 -39.31 -31.49
N GLY A 123 18.16 -38.89 -30.26
CA GLY A 123 18.16 -37.48 -29.84
C GLY A 123 17.06 -36.60 -30.46
N ARG A 124 16.11 -37.19 -31.20
CA ARG A 124 15.00 -36.48 -31.87
C ARG A 124 13.65 -37.04 -31.43
N PHE A 125 12.76 -36.16 -30.97
CA PHE A 125 11.49 -36.55 -30.36
C PHE A 125 10.32 -35.81 -31.01
N GLY A 126 9.18 -36.50 -31.12
CA GLY A 126 7.93 -35.93 -31.63
C GLY A 126 7.14 -35.12 -30.58
N THR A 127 7.48 -35.27 -29.30
CA THR A 127 6.84 -34.60 -28.17
C THR A 127 7.89 -34.12 -27.16
N LEU A 128 7.54 -33.10 -26.38
CA LEU A 128 8.40 -32.57 -25.34
C LEU A 128 8.51 -33.55 -24.16
N GLN A 129 7.42 -34.23 -23.79
CA GLN A 129 7.47 -35.23 -22.71
C GLN A 129 8.50 -36.34 -23.00
N ALA A 130 8.53 -36.88 -24.23
CA ALA A 130 9.47 -37.93 -24.58
C ALA A 130 10.93 -37.46 -24.51
N ALA A 131 11.19 -36.19 -24.87
CA ALA A 131 12.52 -35.60 -24.74
C ALA A 131 12.92 -35.40 -23.27
N LEU A 132 12.00 -34.96 -22.41
CA LEU A 132 12.24 -34.80 -20.97
C LEU A 132 12.48 -36.14 -20.27
N ASP A 133 11.75 -37.19 -20.66
CA ASP A 133 11.93 -38.54 -20.13
C ASP A 133 13.32 -39.10 -20.48
N ALA A 134 13.83 -38.78 -21.67
CA ALA A 134 15.15 -39.20 -22.14
C ALA A 134 16.32 -38.30 -21.68
N ALA A 135 16.04 -37.10 -21.17
CA ALA A 135 17.05 -36.10 -20.88
C ALA A 135 18.02 -36.52 -19.76
N PRO A 136 19.35 -36.55 -19.97
CA PRO A 136 20.30 -36.60 -18.87
C PRO A 136 20.32 -35.26 -18.12
N SER A 137 20.86 -35.26 -16.89
CA SER A 137 21.08 -34.02 -16.15
C SER A 137 22.02 -33.09 -16.92
N GLY A 138 21.66 -31.82 -17.03
CA GLY A 138 22.34 -30.80 -17.83
C GLY A 138 21.91 -30.73 -19.30
N ALA A 139 20.94 -31.55 -19.74
CA ALA A 139 20.49 -31.53 -21.14
C ALA A 139 19.82 -30.20 -21.52
N VAL A 140 20.01 -29.81 -22.79
CA VAL A 140 19.34 -28.68 -23.43
C VAL A 140 18.48 -29.22 -24.56
N ILE A 141 17.17 -29.01 -24.46
CA ILE A 141 16.16 -29.47 -25.40
C ILE A 141 15.76 -28.28 -26.28
N ALA A 142 15.99 -28.36 -27.58
CA ALA A 142 15.52 -27.38 -28.55
C ALA A 142 14.11 -27.76 -29.04
N LEU A 143 13.12 -26.92 -28.75
CA LEU A 143 11.74 -27.08 -29.20
C LEU A 143 11.51 -26.22 -30.45
N ALA A 144 11.45 -26.88 -31.61
CA ALA A 144 11.32 -26.21 -32.90
C ALA A 144 9.95 -25.55 -33.09
N ASP A 145 9.83 -24.72 -34.13
CA ASP A 145 8.60 -24.05 -34.55
C ASP A 145 7.44 -25.05 -34.64
N GLY A 146 6.31 -24.73 -34.01
CA GLY A 146 5.15 -25.62 -34.02
C GLY A 146 4.21 -25.41 -32.84
N THR A 147 3.07 -26.11 -32.91
CA THR A 147 2.14 -26.26 -31.80
C THR A 147 2.17 -27.70 -31.31
N TYR A 148 2.54 -27.89 -30.05
CA TYR A 148 2.70 -29.19 -29.40
C TYR A 148 1.56 -29.35 -28.40
N ARG A 149 0.62 -30.26 -28.70
CA ARG A 149 -0.56 -30.48 -27.86
C ARG A 149 -0.32 -31.62 -26.89
N GLU A 150 0.13 -31.30 -25.69
CA GLU A 150 0.46 -32.26 -24.63
C GLU A 150 0.30 -31.61 -23.25
N ASN A 151 0.40 -32.39 -22.18
CA ASN A 151 0.62 -31.87 -20.83
C ASN A 151 1.95 -32.45 -20.36
N VAL A 152 2.80 -31.63 -19.76
CA VAL A 152 4.18 -31.98 -19.43
C VAL A 152 4.33 -32.14 -17.91
N VAL A 153 4.87 -33.28 -17.51
CA VAL A 153 5.24 -33.56 -16.13
C VAL A 153 6.73 -33.85 -16.07
N PHE A 154 7.43 -33.10 -15.22
CA PHE A 154 8.84 -33.27 -14.93
C PHE A 154 9.00 -33.62 -13.45
N ASP A 155 9.11 -34.91 -13.16
CA ASP A 155 9.20 -35.48 -11.81
C ASP A 155 10.58 -36.08 -11.51
N ARG A 156 11.59 -35.66 -12.27
CA ARG A 156 12.94 -36.21 -12.22
C ARG A 156 13.87 -35.27 -11.47
N ALA A 157 14.63 -35.80 -10.51
CA ALA A 157 15.65 -35.06 -9.75
C ALA A 157 16.93 -34.78 -10.57
N VAL A 158 16.77 -34.16 -11.75
CA VAL A 158 17.85 -33.75 -12.66
C VAL A 158 17.62 -32.32 -13.12
N LYS A 159 18.64 -31.70 -13.72
CA LYS A 159 18.53 -30.36 -14.31
C LYS A 159 18.29 -30.46 -15.82
N VAL A 160 17.26 -29.80 -16.34
CA VAL A 160 16.99 -29.76 -17.79
C VAL A 160 16.58 -28.35 -18.21
N THR A 161 17.06 -27.92 -19.38
CA THR A 161 16.66 -26.67 -20.01
C THR A 161 15.89 -26.94 -21.29
N VAL A 162 14.72 -26.33 -21.44
CA VAL A 162 13.91 -26.34 -22.66
C VAL A 162 13.98 -24.95 -23.28
N VAL A 163 14.41 -24.87 -24.54
CA VAL A 163 14.50 -23.63 -25.30
C VAL A 163 13.60 -23.74 -26.53
N GLY A 164 12.49 -23.01 -26.54
CA GLY A 164 11.66 -22.83 -27.72
C GLY A 164 12.33 -21.94 -28.76
N ARG A 165 11.89 -22.05 -30.02
CA ARG A 165 12.34 -21.16 -31.10
C ARG A 165 12.25 -19.68 -30.70
N CYS A 166 11.08 -19.30 -30.20
CA CYS A 166 10.75 -18.08 -29.48
C CYS A 166 9.26 -18.12 -29.13
N ALA A 167 8.79 -17.22 -28.27
CA ALA A 167 7.40 -17.19 -27.82
C ALA A 167 6.38 -17.04 -28.96
N GLU A 168 6.74 -16.44 -30.10
CA GLU A 168 5.86 -16.34 -31.28
C GLU A 168 5.74 -17.64 -32.08
N LYS A 169 6.74 -18.52 -32.04
CA LYS A 169 6.89 -19.63 -33.00
C LYS A 169 6.74 -21.01 -32.37
N ALA A 170 7.06 -21.14 -31.07
CA ALA A 170 6.90 -22.38 -30.34
C ALA A 170 5.74 -22.24 -29.34
N THR A 171 4.66 -22.99 -29.56
CA THR A 171 3.51 -23.03 -28.66
C THR A 171 3.36 -24.43 -28.09
N LEU A 172 3.39 -24.54 -26.77
CA LEU A 172 2.84 -25.69 -26.07
C LEU A 172 1.36 -25.37 -25.82
N GLU A 173 0.47 -26.28 -26.18
CA GLU A 173 -0.97 -26.16 -25.95
C GLU A 173 -1.48 -27.28 -25.06
N ALA A 174 -2.21 -26.94 -24.01
CA ALA A 174 -2.71 -27.92 -23.05
C ALA A 174 -3.59 -28.98 -23.73
N ALA A 175 -3.28 -30.25 -23.50
CA ALA A 175 -4.07 -31.36 -24.01
C ALA A 175 -5.40 -31.53 -23.25
N SER A 176 -5.47 -31.06 -22.00
CA SER A 176 -6.64 -31.12 -21.12
C SER A 176 -6.76 -29.85 -20.26
N SER A 177 -7.72 -29.83 -19.33
CA SER A 177 -7.88 -28.76 -18.34
C SER A 177 -7.02 -28.95 -17.07
N THR A 178 -6.12 -29.94 -17.03
CA THR A 178 -5.28 -30.23 -15.84
C THR A 178 -3.97 -29.42 -15.87
N THR A 179 -3.09 -29.63 -14.87
CA THR A 179 -1.74 -29.04 -14.81
C THR A 179 -1.01 -29.24 -16.11
N PHE A 180 -0.52 -28.14 -16.66
CA PHE A 180 0.00 -28.07 -18.00
C PHE A 180 1.52 -28.29 -18.03
N VAL A 181 2.28 -27.56 -17.21
CA VAL A 181 3.68 -27.90 -16.91
C VAL A 181 3.84 -28.05 -15.41
N LEU A 182 4.18 -29.25 -14.96
CA LEU A 182 4.44 -29.55 -13.57
C LEU A 182 5.91 -29.91 -13.37
N ALA A 183 6.65 -29.07 -12.65
CA ALA A 183 7.91 -29.47 -12.03
C ALA A 183 7.59 -30.07 -10.65
N ASN A 184 7.95 -31.33 -10.44
CA ASN A 184 7.70 -32.11 -9.24
C ASN A 184 8.97 -32.83 -8.78
N GLY A 185 10.05 -32.05 -8.66
CA GLY A 185 11.40 -32.52 -8.36
C GLY A 185 12.39 -32.11 -9.46
N GLY A 186 13.57 -31.67 -9.05
CA GLY A 186 14.63 -31.23 -9.97
C GLY A 186 14.48 -29.79 -10.45
N ASP A 187 15.37 -29.41 -11.38
CA ASP A 187 15.51 -28.06 -11.90
C ASP A 187 15.06 -28.02 -13.36
N LEU A 188 13.88 -27.44 -13.61
CA LEU A 188 13.37 -27.23 -14.95
C LEU A 188 13.49 -25.75 -15.35
N THR A 189 14.22 -25.48 -16.42
CA THR A 189 14.26 -24.15 -17.05
C THR A 189 13.49 -24.19 -18.37
N VAL A 190 12.60 -23.23 -18.60
CA VAL A 190 11.79 -23.09 -19.82
C VAL A 190 11.99 -21.70 -20.40
N ARG A 191 12.36 -21.60 -21.68
CA ARG A 191 12.69 -20.33 -22.33
C ARG A 191 12.03 -20.17 -23.69
N GLY A 192 11.60 -18.95 -23.99
CA GLY A 192 11.26 -18.54 -25.36
C GLY A 192 10.14 -19.37 -25.99
N LEU A 193 9.02 -19.57 -25.28
CA LEU A 193 7.85 -20.27 -25.82
C LEU A 193 6.54 -19.76 -25.21
N THR A 194 5.44 -20.02 -25.92
CA THR A 194 4.08 -19.75 -25.45
C THR A 194 3.48 -21.00 -24.82
N LEU A 195 2.87 -20.83 -23.66
CA LEU A 195 2.07 -21.80 -22.94
C LEU A 195 0.60 -21.38 -23.00
N ARG A 196 -0.24 -22.18 -23.65
CA ARG A 196 -1.66 -21.85 -23.90
C ARG A 196 -2.62 -22.86 -23.29
N GLY A 197 -3.56 -22.37 -22.47
CA GLY A 197 -4.62 -23.19 -21.87
C GLY A 197 -4.17 -23.95 -20.61
N GLY A 198 -5.03 -24.88 -20.15
CA GLY A 198 -4.75 -25.72 -18.98
C GLY A 198 -4.67 -24.95 -17.64
N LEU A 199 -4.13 -25.61 -16.62
CA LEU A 199 -3.64 -24.99 -15.38
C LEU A 199 -2.15 -24.69 -15.60
N GLY A 200 -1.73 -23.41 -15.71
CA GLY A 200 -0.49 -22.98 -16.37
C GLY A 200 0.84 -23.65 -15.95
N LEU A 201 1.73 -22.89 -15.30
CA LEU A 201 3.03 -23.36 -14.82
C LEU A 201 2.94 -23.71 -13.33
N THR A 202 3.41 -24.88 -12.91
CA THR A 202 3.39 -25.29 -11.49
C THR A 202 4.72 -25.86 -11.03
N SER A 203 5.20 -25.41 -9.86
CA SER A 203 6.28 -26.07 -9.11
C SER A 203 5.74 -26.67 -7.81
N ALA A 204 5.94 -27.97 -7.62
CA ALA A 204 5.48 -28.71 -6.46
C ALA A 204 6.63 -29.49 -5.81
N GLY A 205 6.73 -29.41 -4.48
CA GLY A 205 7.76 -30.12 -3.71
C GLY A 205 8.95 -29.26 -3.35
N ALA A 206 9.56 -29.57 -2.19
CA ALA A 206 10.58 -28.72 -1.57
C ALA A 206 11.85 -28.52 -2.42
N GLU A 207 12.22 -29.52 -3.22
CA GLU A 207 13.42 -29.51 -4.06
C GLU A 207 13.12 -29.12 -5.53
N SER A 208 11.90 -28.67 -5.82
CA SER A 208 11.49 -28.33 -7.18
C SER A 208 11.81 -26.87 -7.49
N VAL A 209 12.58 -26.65 -8.56
CA VAL A 209 12.90 -25.32 -9.07
C VAL A 209 12.38 -25.19 -10.51
N LEU A 210 11.48 -24.23 -10.73
CA LEU A 210 10.99 -23.88 -12.06
C LEU A 210 11.46 -22.47 -12.43
N ILE A 211 12.26 -22.37 -13.49
CA ILE A 211 12.71 -21.08 -14.05
C ILE A 211 12.03 -20.90 -15.41
N ALA A 212 11.36 -19.78 -15.60
CA ALA A 212 10.71 -19.42 -16.85
C ALA A 212 11.18 -18.04 -17.33
N GLU A 213 11.72 -17.97 -18.55
CA GLU A 213 12.27 -16.73 -19.10
C GLU A 213 11.74 -16.48 -20.53
N ASP A 214 11.36 -15.24 -20.82
CA ASP A 214 10.80 -14.85 -22.12
C ASP A 214 9.62 -15.76 -22.55
N VAL A 215 8.77 -16.14 -21.58
CA VAL A 215 7.60 -16.99 -21.82
C VAL A 215 6.30 -16.19 -21.79
N LEU A 216 5.33 -16.68 -22.55
CA LEU A 216 3.95 -16.21 -22.49
C LEU A 216 3.05 -17.31 -21.93
N VAL A 217 2.49 -17.12 -20.75
CA VAL A 217 1.41 -17.97 -20.21
C VAL A 217 0.07 -17.28 -20.49
N THR A 218 -0.76 -17.86 -21.35
CA THR A 218 -2.04 -17.27 -21.77
C THR A 218 -3.20 -18.25 -21.69
N ASP A 219 -4.39 -17.73 -21.42
CA ASP A 219 -5.65 -18.48 -21.45
C ASP A 219 -5.69 -19.66 -20.47
N ALA A 220 -4.86 -19.60 -19.43
CA ALA A 220 -4.91 -20.53 -18.31
C ALA A 220 -6.26 -20.44 -17.58
N ARG A 221 -6.68 -21.56 -16.99
CA ARG A 221 -7.89 -21.69 -16.18
C ARG A 221 -7.50 -21.95 -14.74
N GLU A 222 -8.26 -21.40 -13.80
CA GLU A 222 -8.05 -21.44 -12.34
C GLU A 222 -6.75 -20.79 -11.86
N TYR A 223 -5.59 -21.15 -12.38
CA TYR A 223 -4.36 -20.39 -12.14
C TYR A 223 -3.35 -20.50 -13.27
N ALA A 224 -2.55 -19.44 -13.45
CA ALA A 224 -1.50 -19.41 -14.48
C ALA A 224 -0.10 -19.74 -13.93
N LEU A 225 0.18 -19.42 -12.68
CA LEU A 225 1.43 -19.76 -12.00
C LEU A 225 1.14 -20.31 -10.60
N GLY A 226 1.51 -21.56 -10.34
CA GLY A 226 1.31 -22.25 -9.06
C GLY A 226 2.63 -22.62 -8.39
N ALA A 227 2.72 -22.48 -7.07
CA ALA A 227 3.85 -22.97 -6.30
C ALA A 227 3.40 -23.56 -4.96
N SER A 228 3.82 -24.79 -4.66
CA SER A 228 3.60 -25.44 -3.37
C SER A 228 4.89 -26.10 -2.89
N LYS A 229 5.46 -25.60 -1.78
CA LYS A 229 6.79 -25.97 -1.25
C LYS A 229 8.00 -25.68 -2.17
N GLY A 230 7.80 -25.51 -3.47
CA GLY A 230 8.86 -25.30 -4.45
C GLY A 230 9.23 -23.84 -4.70
N HIS A 231 10.19 -23.67 -5.60
CA HIS A 231 10.70 -22.39 -6.06
C HIS A 231 10.26 -22.14 -7.51
N VAL A 232 9.83 -20.91 -7.78
CA VAL A 232 9.48 -20.45 -9.12
C VAL A 232 10.14 -19.11 -9.38
N ARG A 233 10.83 -18.96 -10.51
CA ARG A 233 11.33 -17.68 -11.00
C ARG A 233 10.78 -17.42 -12.39
N LEU A 234 10.14 -16.28 -12.57
CA LEU A 234 9.60 -15.82 -13.85
C LEU A 234 10.28 -14.51 -14.22
N SER A 235 11.01 -14.46 -15.34
CA SER A 235 11.74 -13.27 -15.78
C SER A 235 11.36 -12.83 -17.18
N ARG A 236 11.18 -11.53 -17.41
CA ARG A 236 10.83 -10.95 -18.72
C ARG A 236 9.68 -11.66 -19.42
N SER A 237 8.65 -12.03 -18.66
CA SER A 237 7.60 -12.95 -19.10
C SER A 237 6.22 -12.43 -18.75
N VAL A 238 5.20 -13.00 -19.38
CA VAL A 238 3.81 -12.54 -19.26
C VAL A 238 2.91 -13.65 -18.77
N ILE A 239 2.07 -13.34 -17.79
CA ILE A 239 0.86 -14.07 -17.45
C ILE A 239 -0.31 -13.22 -17.93
N ARG A 240 -1.16 -13.75 -18.82
CA ARG A 240 -2.32 -13.00 -19.32
C ARG A 240 -3.57 -13.83 -19.53
N ASN A 241 -4.71 -13.14 -19.55
CA ASN A 241 -6.01 -13.72 -19.93
C ASN A 241 -6.39 -14.94 -19.07
N VAL A 242 -6.12 -14.87 -17.77
CA VAL A 242 -6.40 -15.99 -16.85
C VAL A 242 -7.89 -16.01 -16.54
N LYS A 243 -8.53 -17.14 -16.83
CA LYS A 243 -9.98 -17.31 -16.75
C LYS A 243 -10.37 -18.14 -15.54
N ASP A 244 -11.53 -17.82 -15.00
CA ASP A 244 -12.15 -18.57 -13.92
C ASP A 244 -12.47 -20.01 -14.34
N SER A 245 -12.72 -20.85 -13.34
CA SER A 245 -13.54 -22.03 -13.53
C SER A 245 -14.95 -21.70 -13.07
N LYS A 246 -15.97 -22.46 -13.53
CA LYS A 246 -17.36 -22.23 -13.11
C LYS A 246 -17.60 -22.29 -11.59
N ALA A 247 -16.62 -22.75 -10.81
CA ALA A 247 -16.73 -22.99 -9.38
C ALA A 247 -15.83 -22.10 -8.51
N ALA A 248 -14.82 -21.40 -9.07
CA ALA A 248 -13.83 -20.66 -8.30
C ALA A 248 -13.22 -19.49 -9.08
N PRO A 249 -12.81 -18.41 -8.40
CA PRO A 249 -12.05 -17.32 -9.02
C PRO A 249 -10.74 -17.85 -9.62
N ALA A 250 -10.26 -17.18 -10.66
CA ALA A 250 -8.92 -17.46 -11.19
C ALA A 250 -7.84 -16.75 -10.38
N PHE A 251 -6.63 -17.29 -10.40
CA PHE A 251 -5.43 -16.73 -9.80
C PHE A 251 -4.37 -16.46 -10.86
N GLY A 252 -3.85 -15.24 -10.98
CA GLY A 252 -2.66 -15.03 -11.80
C GLY A 252 -1.49 -15.88 -11.27
N LEU A 253 -1.25 -15.75 -9.96
CA LEU A 253 -0.24 -16.46 -9.20
C LEU A 253 -0.86 -17.02 -7.91
N PHE A 254 -0.59 -18.29 -7.61
CA PHE A 254 -1.02 -18.98 -6.39
C PHE A 254 0.18 -19.65 -5.70
N ALA A 255 0.59 -19.15 -4.54
CA ALA A 255 1.73 -19.66 -3.77
C ALA A 255 1.30 -20.11 -2.36
N VAL A 256 1.67 -21.34 -1.97
CA VAL A 256 1.26 -21.94 -0.70
C VAL A 256 2.35 -22.81 -0.07
N THR A 257 2.17 -23.16 1.20
CA THR A 257 2.94 -24.21 1.89
C THR A 257 4.45 -23.99 1.83
N GLY A 258 4.90 -22.76 2.10
CA GLY A 258 6.32 -22.43 2.15
C GLY A 258 6.97 -22.22 0.78
N ALA A 259 6.18 -22.05 -0.28
CA ALA A 259 6.70 -21.80 -1.62
C ALA A 259 7.42 -20.44 -1.72
N THR A 260 8.40 -20.34 -2.63
CA THR A 260 9.02 -19.05 -3.00
C THR A 260 8.76 -18.76 -4.47
N VAL A 261 8.19 -17.60 -4.77
CA VAL A 261 7.94 -17.15 -6.15
C VAL A 261 8.58 -15.79 -6.39
N GLU A 262 9.37 -15.67 -7.44
CA GLU A 262 10.06 -14.44 -7.84
C GLU A 262 9.68 -14.03 -9.25
N LEU A 263 9.12 -12.84 -9.41
CA LEU A 263 8.82 -12.21 -10.68
C LEU A 263 9.77 -11.04 -10.91
N ASP A 264 10.39 -11.00 -12.08
CA ASP A 264 11.40 -10.00 -12.43
C ASP A 264 11.16 -9.48 -13.84
N GLU A 265 10.85 -8.19 -13.97
CA GLU A 265 10.44 -7.60 -15.25
C GLU A 265 9.27 -8.35 -15.91
N ALA A 266 8.32 -8.81 -15.10
CA ALA A 266 7.18 -9.58 -15.56
C ALA A 266 5.91 -8.74 -15.69
N GLU A 267 4.91 -9.28 -16.37
CA GLU A 267 3.57 -8.72 -16.43
C GLU A 267 2.54 -9.77 -16.00
N ILE A 268 1.61 -9.39 -15.11
CA ILE A 268 0.38 -10.13 -14.84
C ILE A 268 -0.79 -9.26 -15.30
N ALA A 269 -1.50 -9.69 -16.33
CA ALA A 269 -2.56 -8.91 -16.95
C ALA A 269 -3.87 -9.69 -17.14
N SER A 270 -5.00 -9.00 -17.07
CA SER A 270 -6.30 -9.56 -17.50
C SER A 270 -6.66 -10.86 -16.79
N VAL A 271 -6.54 -10.88 -15.46
CA VAL A 271 -6.96 -12.00 -14.61
C VAL A 271 -8.43 -11.82 -14.21
N LEU A 272 -9.25 -12.88 -14.27
CA LEU A 272 -10.64 -12.86 -13.79
C LEU A 272 -10.72 -13.53 -12.41
N GLY A 273 -10.47 -12.76 -11.35
CA GLY A 273 -10.32 -13.24 -9.98
C GLY A 273 -9.25 -12.44 -9.26
N VAL A 274 -8.29 -13.11 -8.62
CA VAL A 274 -7.22 -12.47 -7.83
C VAL A 274 -5.91 -12.52 -8.61
N ALA A 275 -5.17 -11.42 -8.68
CA ALA A 275 -3.89 -11.40 -9.39
C ALA A 275 -2.83 -12.30 -8.72
N VAL A 276 -2.69 -12.18 -7.40
CA VAL A 276 -1.66 -12.87 -6.62
C VAL A 276 -2.25 -13.33 -5.29
N VAL A 277 -2.06 -14.60 -4.97
CA VAL A 277 -2.39 -15.17 -3.67
C VAL A 277 -1.16 -15.81 -3.06
N ALA A 278 -0.88 -15.48 -1.80
CA ALA A 278 0.14 -16.13 -0.98
C ALA A 278 -0.46 -16.53 0.37
N HIS A 279 -0.31 -17.79 0.74
CA HIS A 279 -0.93 -18.34 1.94
C HIS A 279 0.06 -19.23 2.72
N GLU A 280 -0.13 -19.35 4.02
CA GLU A 280 0.70 -20.10 4.98
C GLU A 280 2.08 -19.49 5.31
N PRO A 281 2.63 -19.80 6.50
CA PRO A 281 3.94 -19.32 6.90
C PRO A 281 5.04 -19.81 5.97
N LYS A 282 6.11 -19.01 5.84
CA LYS A 282 7.27 -19.24 4.98
C LYS A 282 7.00 -19.13 3.48
N THR A 283 5.75 -18.96 3.05
CA THR A 283 5.45 -18.63 1.65
C THR A 283 5.87 -17.20 1.37
N VAL A 284 6.67 -17.00 0.32
CA VAL A 284 7.20 -15.69 -0.07
C VAL A 284 6.95 -15.43 -1.55
N VAL A 285 6.35 -14.29 -1.87
CA VAL A 285 6.23 -13.77 -3.24
C VAL A 285 7.04 -12.48 -3.36
N ARG A 286 7.91 -12.40 -4.36
CA ARG A 286 8.71 -11.20 -4.67
C ARG A 286 8.38 -10.70 -6.06
N LEU A 287 8.01 -9.43 -6.16
CA LEU A 287 7.79 -8.73 -7.42
C LEU A 287 8.86 -7.66 -7.57
N ARG A 288 9.68 -7.76 -8.61
CA ARG A 288 10.66 -6.74 -8.98
C ARG A 288 10.37 -6.24 -10.39
N ARG A 289 10.28 -4.92 -10.57
CA ARG A 289 9.98 -4.31 -11.88
C ARG A 289 8.80 -4.94 -12.61
N THR A 290 7.78 -5.37 -11.85
CA THR A 290 6.65 -6.13 -12.35
C THR A 290 5.43 -5.25 -12.47
N LEU A 291 4.67 -5.42 -13.56
CA LEU A 291 3.40 -4.74 -13.77
C LEU A 291 2.25 -5.72 -13.53
N VAL A 292 1.30 -5.35 -12.66
CA VAL A 292 0.04 -6.08 -12.48
C VAL A 292 -1.11 -5.17 -12.88
N ARG A 293 -1.96 -5.59 -13.82
CA ARG A 293 -3.03 -4.74 -14.34
C ARG A 293 -4.25 -5.50 -14.86
N ASP A 294 -5.35 -4.78 -15.03
CA ASP A 294 -6.60 -5.29 -15.61
C ASP A 294 -7.15 -6.53 -14.90
N THR A 295 -6.89 -6.69 -13.60
CA THR A 295 -7.53 -7.76 -12.84
C THR A 295 -8.97 -7.40 -12.58
N ARG A 296 -9.88 -8.32 -12.91
CA ARG A 296 -11.31 -8.10 -12.83
C ARG A 296 -11.93 -8.98 -11.75
N PRO A 297 -12.91 -8.45 -11.00
CA PRO A 297 -13.62 -9.22 -9.99
C PRO A 297 -14.32 -10.44 -10.57
N HIS A 298 -14.29 -11.52 -9.79
CA HIS A 298 -15.15 -12.68 -9.99
C HIS A 298 -16.08 -12.84 -8.79
N GLY A 299 -17.35 -12.45 -8.97
CA GLY A 299 -18.37 -12.51 -7.92
C GLY A 299 -18.06 -11.56 -6.75
N VAL A 300 -17.90 -12.14 -5.55
CA VAL A 300 -17.63 -11.41 -4.30
C VAL A 300 -16.15 -11.47 -3.88
N VAL A 301 -15.31 -12.20 -4.62
CA VAL A 301 -13.91 -12.37 -4.28
C VAL A 301 -13.13 -11.10 -4.64
N HIS A 302 -12.15 -10.74 -3.82
CA HIS A 302 -11.23 -9.60 -4.00
C HIS A 302 -10.38 -9.74 -5.28
N ASP A 303 -9.85 -8.62 -5.79
CA ASP A 303 -9.35 -8.58 -7.18
C ASP A 303 -7.82 -8.38 -7.29
N GLY A 304 -7.18 -7.76 -6.30
CA GLY A 304 -5.75 -7.48 -6.37
C GLY A 304 -4.92 -8.64 -5.80
N PHE A 305 -4.49 -8.48 -4.56
CA PHE A 305 -3.57 -9.37 -3.88
C PHE A 305 -4.19 -9.87 -2.57
N GLY A 306 -4.13 -11.17 -2.32
CA GLY A 306 -4.51 -11.78 -1.04
C GLY A 306 -3.31 -12.44 -0.37
N ILE A 307 -2.82 -11.85 0.71
CA ILE A 307 -1.68 -12.35 1.48
C ILE A 307 -2.17 -12.72 2.87
N GLU A 308 -2.07 -14.00 3.22
CA GLU A 308 -2.72 -14.54 4.42
C GLU A 308 -1.82 -15.49 5.21
N ASP A 309 -2.20 -15.76 6.46
CA ASP A 309 -1.68 -16.86 7.29
C ASP A 309 -0.15 -16.86 7.44
N GLY A 310 0.45 -15.70 7.65
CA GLY A 310 1.90 -15.57 7.85
C GLY A 310 2.73 -15.56 6.56
N ALA A 311 2.10 -15.49 5.39
CA ALA A 311 2.80 -15.32 4.13
C ALA A 311 3.42 -13.92 3.99
N ARG A 312 4.39 -13.78 3.07
CA ARG A 312 5.09 -12.53 2.79
C ARG A 312 4.99 -12.14 1.32
N LEU A 313 4.75 -10.86 1.07
CA LEU A 313 4.88 -10.23 -0.24
C LEU A 313 5.92 -9.10 -0.19
N GLU A 314 6.86 -9.10 -1.12
CA GLU A 314 7.83 -8.02 -1.32
C GLU A 314 7.63 -7.41 -2.70
N VAL A 315 7.34 -6.11 -2.78
CA VAL A 315 7.08 -5.38 -4.03
C VAL A 315 8.11 -4.27 -4.18
N ILE A 316 8.96 -4.39 -5.20
CA ILE A 316 10.11 -3.51 -5.44
C ILE A 316 10.02 -2.94 -6.84
N GLU A 317 10.02 -1.61 -6.95
CA GLU A 317 10.00 -0.90 -8.25
C GLU A 317 8.91 -1.41 -9.20
N SER A 318 7.74 -1.74 -8.66
CA SER A 318 6.67 -2.42 -9.38
C SER A 318 5.40 -1.57 -9.37
N ALA A 319 4.44 -1.90 -10.23
CA ALA A 319 3.17 -1.19 -10.31
C ALA A 319 1.99 -2.15 -10.30
N ILE A 320 1.00 -1.84 -9.45
CA ILE A 320 -0.27 -2.55 -9.34
C ILE A 320 -1.36 -1.58 -9.76
N LEU A 321 -1.97 -1.83 -10.91
CA LEU A 321 -2.88 -0.90 -11.58
C LEU A 321 -4.27 -1.50 -11.72
N GLY A 322 -5.28 -0.70 -11.40
CA GLY A 322 -6.69 -1.06 -11.50
C GLY A 322 -7.37 -0.70 -12.82
N PRO A 323 -8.70 -0.98 -12.92
CA PRO A 323 -9.63 -1.05 -11.80
C PRO A 323 -9.44 -2.29 -10.91
N LEU A 324 -9.27 -2.09 -9.60
CA LEU A 324 -9.27 -3.14 -8.57
C LEU A 324 -10.29 -2.81 -7.50
N ARG A 325 -11.14 -3.74 -7.07
CA ARG A 325 -11.97 -3.51 -5.88
C ARG A 325 -11.13 -3.44 -4.60
N HIS A 326 -10.15 -4.34 -4.49
CA HIS A 326 -9.18 -4.36 -3.40
C HIS A 326 -7.77 -4.46 -3.98
N GLY A 327 -6.86 -3.58 -3.57
CA GLY A 327 -5.48 -3.56 -4.05
C GLY A 327 -4.64 -4.68 -3.41
N VAL A 328 -4.35 -4.57 -2.13
CA VAL A 328 -3.64 -5.58 -1.33
C VAL A 328 -4.38 -5.80 -0.01
N LEU A 329 -4.83 -7.03 0.20
CA LEU A 329 -5.45 -7.49 1.42
C LEU A 329 -4.46 -8.35 2.20
N LEU A 330 -4.24 -8.00 3.47
CA LEU A 330 -3.37 -8.73 4.39
C LEU A 330 -4.20 -9.23 5.57
N GLU A 331 -4.16 -10.54 5.81
CA GLU A 331 -4.84 -11.15 6.96
C GLU A 331 -3.93 -12.10 7.74
N LYS A 332 -4.26 -12.30 9.03
CA LYS A 332 -3.74 -13.41 9.85
C LYS A 332 -2.20 -13.50 9.89
N ASN A 333 -1.55 -12.42 10.33
CA ASN A 333 -0.10 -12.28 10.45
C ASN A 333 0.68 -12.18 9.13
N ALA A 334 0.00 -11.83 8.04
CA ALA A 334 0.65 -11.55 6.77
C ALA A 334 1.58 -10.32 6.86
N THR A 335 2.59 -10.30 5.99
CA THR A 335 3.56 -9.20 5.92
C THR A 335 3.75 -8.72 4.49
N VAL A 336 3.71 -7.40 4.28
CA VAL A 336 4.00 -6.79 2.97
C VAL A 336 5.10 -5.74 3.13
N SER A 337 6.06 -5.74 2.19
CA SER A 337 6.94 -4.60 1.96
C SER A 337 6.69 -3.97 0.59
N LEU A 338 6.54 -2.65 0.56
CA LEU A 338 6.38 -1.87 -0.67
C LEU A 338 7.54 -0.88 -0.77
N THR A 339 8.38 -1.03 -1.78
CA THR A 339 9.55 -0.16 -1.99
C THR A 339 9.53 0.43 -3.38
N ARG A 340 9.57 1.77 -3.49
CA ARG A 340 9.65 2.49 -4.77
C ARG A 340 8.59 2.06 -5.78
N SER A 341 7.37 1.78 -5.31
CA SER A 341 6.31 1.13 -6.09
C SER A 341 5.03 1.96 -6.11
N THR A 342 4.16 1.72 -7.09
CA THR A 342 2.88 2.42 -7.22
C THR A 342 1.71 1.43 -7.15
N LEU A 343 0.71 1.76 -6.33
CA LEU A 343 -0.62 1.16 -6.36
C LEU A 343 -1.62 2.22 -6.84
N ALA A 344 -2.37 1.95 -7.90
CA ALA A 344 -3.28 2.96 -8.44
C ALA A 344 -4.57 2.38 -9.00
N GLY A 345 -5.60 3.23 -9.06
CA GLY A 345 -6.86 2.90 -9.73
C GLY A 345 -7.75 1.90 -8.98
N VAL A 346 -7.71 1.89 -7.64
CA VAL A 346 -8.68 1.13 -6.86
C VAL A 346 -10.05 1.78 -7.01
N VAL A 347 -11.10 0.96 -7.13
CA VAL A 347 -12.47 1.39 -7.38
C VAL A 347 -13.40 0.85 -6.31
N HIS A 348 -14.54 1.52 -6.16
CA HIS A 348 -15.60 1.12 -5.25
C HIS A 348 -16.31 -0.17 -5.72
N GLY A 349 -16.64 -1.07 -4.79
CA GLY A 349 -17.33 -2.34 -5.08
C GLY A 349 -18.86 -2.24 -5.09
N GLY A 350 -19.43 -1.06 -4.80
CA GLY A 350 -20.86 -0.83 -4.61
C GLY A 350 -21.19 -0.36 -3.18
N ALA A 351 -22.42 0.07 -2.90
CA ALA A 351 -22.79 0.86 -1.70
C ALA A 351 -22.29 0.37 -0.32
N ASN A 352 -21.96 -0.92 -0.17
CA ASN A 352 -21.49 -1.52 1.08
C ASN A 352 -20.03 -2.02 1.03
N ASP A 353 -19.31 -1.71 -0.05
CA ASP A 353 -17.96 -2.16 -0.30
C ASP A 353 -17.13 -0.95 -0.74
N PRO A 354 -16.55 -0.21 0.22
CA PRO A 354 -15.90 1.05 -0.08
C PRO A 354 -14.71 0.90 -1.04
N GLY A 355 -14.19 -0.32 -1.23
CA GLY A 355 -12.93 -0.57 -1.92
C GLY A 355 -11.75 -0.15 -1.04
N TYR A 356 -10.74 -1.01 -0.99
CA TYR A 356 -9.55 -0.80 -0.14
C TYR A 356 -8.31 -0.96 -0.98
N ALA A 357 -7.49 0.07 -1.08
CA ALA A 357 -6.23 -0.08 -1.76
C ALA A 357 -5.26 -0.94 -0.94
N LEU A 358 -5.13 -0.67 0.35
CA LEU A 358 -4.39 -1.50 1.30
C LEU A 358 -5.27 -1.77 2.53
N SER A 359 -5.45 -3.04 2.91
CA SER A 359 -6.21 -3.43 4.09
C SER A 359 -5.43 -4.41 4.95
N LEU A 360 -5.29 -4.11 6.24
CA LEU A 360 -4.55 -4.92 7.22
C LEU A 360 -5.47 -5.38 8.34
N ASP A 361 -5.58 -6.70 8.52
CA ASP A 361 -6.16 -7.37 9.68
C ASP A 361 -5.10 -8.30 10.32
N LYS A 362 -4.75 -8.03 11.58
CA LYS A 362 -3.64 -8.63 12.34
C LYS A 362 -2.37 -8.80 11.52
N SER A 363 -1.98 -7.78 10.76
CA SER A 363 -0.93 -7.89 9.73
C SER A 363 0.00 -6.67 9.71
N SER A 364 1.13 -6.77 9.02
CA SER A 364 2.11 -5.67 8.97
C SER A 364 2.45 -5.20 7.56
N LEU A 365 2.58 -3.89 7.42
CA LEU A 365 3.00 -3.21 6.19
C LEU A 365 4.21 -2.33 6.48
N ASN A 366 5.28 -2.50 5.70
CA ASN A 366 6.41 -1.58 5.66
C ASN A 366 6.48 -0.93 4.27
N GLY A 367 6.34 0.38 4.20
CA GLY A 367 6.39 1.13 2.94
C GLY A 367 7.55 2.12 2.91
N GLU A 368 8.30 2.15 1.82
CA GLU A 368 9.34 3.16 1.57
C GLU A 368 9.26 3.68 0.14
N ASP A 369 9.21 5.01 -0.01
CA ASP A 369 9.18 5.66 -1.33
C ASP A 369 8.03 5.14 -2.24
N PHE A 370 6.88 4.76 -1.67
CA PHE A 370 5.74 4.22 -2.44
C PHE A 370 4.63 5.25 -2.66
N THR A 371 3.83 5.05 -3.70
CA THR A 371 2.68 5.88 -4.03
C THR A 371 1.40 5.06 -4.09
N LEU A 372 0.34 5.59 -3.49
CA LEU A 372 -1.04 5.19 -3.68
C LEU A 372 -1.75 6.34 -4.39
N ALA A 373 -2.21 6.11 -5.62
CA ALA A 373 -2.73 7.15 -6.50
C ALA A 373 -4.12 6.83 -7.08
N ASP A 374 -4.86 7.88 -7.45
CA ASP A 374 -6.03 7.83 -8.34
C ASP A 374 -7.11 6.82 -7.95
N SER A 375 -7.21 6.54 -6.66
CA SER A 375 -8.02 5.47 -6.09
C SER A 375 -9.29 6.04 -5.46
N ALA A 376 -10.36 5.26 -5.51
CA ALA A 376 -11.59 5.51 -4.79
C ALA A 376 -11.68 4.63 -3.54
N GLY A 377 -12.39 5.12 -2.51
CA GLY A 377 -12.61 4.36 -1.28
C GLY A 377 -11.60 4.67 -0.18
N VAL A 378 -11.08 3.62 0.45
CA VAL A 378 -10.09 3.74 1.53
C VAL A 378 -8.71 3.44 0.97
N GLY A 379 -7.77 4.38 1.13
CA GLY A 379 -6.38 4.18 0.72
C GLY A 379 -5.70 3.12 1.58
N LEU A 380 -5.56 3.39 2.87
CA LEU A 380 -5.01 2.45 3.84
C LEU A 380 -5.99 2.22 4.99
N SER A 381 -6.32 0.96 5.25
CA SER A 381 -7.09 0.52 6.43
C SER A 381 -6.19 -0.32 7.33
N VAL A 382 -6.03 0.11 8.59
CA VAL A 382 -5.27 -0.62 9.62
C VAL A 382 -6.21 -0.94 10.76
N GLU A 383 -6.70 -2.17 10.79
CA GLU A 383 -7.75 -2.61 11.70
C GLU A 383 -7.23 -3.73 12.61
N THR A 384 -7.84 -3.85 13.79
CA THR A 384 -7.59 -4.86 14.82
C THR A 384 -6.26 -4.72 15.59
N PRO A 385 -6.19 -5.21 16.85
CA PRO A 385 -4.97 -5.16 17.63
C PRO A 385 -3.90 -6.07 17.03
N GLY A 386 -2.70 -5.51 16.86
CA GLY A 386 -1.56 -6.19 16.22
C GLY A 386 -1.33 -5.79 14.77
N SER A 387 -2.28 -5.10 14.13
CA SER A 387 -2.04 -4.51 12.81
C SER A 387 -1.15 -3.27 12.91
N ARG A 388 -0.14 -3.21 12.03
CA ARG A 388 0.83 -2.10 12.00
C ARG A 388 1.23 -1.71 10.58
N ALA A 389 1.15 -0.43 10.27
CA ALA A 389 1.73 0.15 9.06
C ALA A 389 2.83 1.16 9.43
N THR A 390 4.04 0.97 8.90
CA THR A 390 5.16 1.91 9.04
C THR A 390 5.58 2.39 7.66
N LEU A 391 5.41 3.68 7.39
CA LEU A 391 5.56 4.27 6.07
C LEU A 391 6.57 5.42 6.09
N LEU A 392 7.55 5.36 5.20
CA LEU A 392 8.58 6.39 5.03
C LEU A 392 8.51 6.95 3.61
N ARG A 393 8.44 8.28 3.46
CA ARG A 393 8.38 8.94 2.15
C ARG A 393 7.30 8.37 1.25
N SER A 394 6.11 8.18 1.80
CA SER A 394 4.97 7.59 1.10
C SER A 394 3.98 8.66 0.65
N ALA A 395 3.24 8.41 -0.43
CA ALA A 395 2.26 9.34 -0.96
C ALA A 395 0.87 8.73 -1.11
N PHE A 396 -0.14 9.43 -0.63
CA PHE A 396 -1.56 9.19 -0.89
C PHE A 396 -2.07 10.37 -1.70
N VAL A 397 -2.25 10.19 -3.01
CA VAL A 397 -2.53 11.31 -3.93
C VAL A 397 -3.78 11.07 -4.75
N ALA A 398 -4.55 12.14 -4.97
CA ALA A 398 -5.76 12.10 -5.80
C ALA A 398 -6.73 10.98 -5.38
N MET A 399 -7.01 10.87 -4.08
CA MET A 399 -8.00 9.94 -3.56
C MET A 399 -9.39 10.51 -3.87
N ARG A 400 -10.05 9.88 -4.84
CA ARG A 400 -11.31 10.35 -5.38
C ARG A 400 -12.46 9.66 -4.68
N GLN A 401 -13.60 10.30 -4.74
CA GLN A 401 -14.81 9.71 -4.26
C GLN A 401 -15.61 9.06 -5.39
N ASP A 402 -16.20 7.90 -5.09
CA ASP A 402 -17.12 7.20 -5.98
C ASP A 402 -18.20 6.47 -5.15
N GLY A 403 -19.28 7.19 -4.80
CA GLY A 403 -20.44 6.60 -4.11
C GLY A 403 -20.34 6.37 -2.59
N SER A 404 -19.13 6.36 -2.00
CA SER A 404 -18.90 6.21 -0.55
C SER A 404 -17.89 7.23 0.01
N PRO A 405 -17.90 7.51 1.33
CA PRO A 405 -16.90 8.39 1.94
C PRO A 405 -15.48 7.86 1.69
N THR A 406 -14.65 8.71 1.09
CA THR A 406 -13.25 8.35 0.81
C THR A 406 -12.39 8.70 2.01
N ARG A 407 -11.45 7.81 2.32
CA ARG A 407 -10.48 8.01 3.39
C ARG A 407 -9.09 7.79 2.82
N GLY A 408 -8.17 8.73 3.04
CA GLY A 408 -6.76 8.47 2.75
C GLY A 408 -6.25 7.33 3.63
N ILE A 409 -6.38 7.51 4.95
CA ILE A 409 -5.99 6.53 5.97
C ILE A 409 -7.12 6.34 6.99
N ALA A 410 -7.43 5.09 7.32
CA ALA A 410 -8.33 4.70 8.39
C ALA A 410 -7.57 3.78 9.35
N VAL A 411 -7.60 4.11 10.64
CA VAL A 411 -7.01 3.30 11.71
C VAL A 411 -8.08 3.01 12.75
N GLY A 412 -8.34 1.73 12.98
CA GLY A 412 -9.45 1.27 13.82
C GLY A 412 -9.07 0.12 14.73
N GLU A 413 -9.91 -0.09 15.76
CA GLU A 413 -9.91 -1.31 16.59
C GLU A 413 -8.53 -1.74 17.14
N GLY A 414 -7.68 -0.79 17.57
CA GLY A 414 -6.34 -1.08 18.12
C GLY A 414 -5.20 -1.14 17.09
N GLY A 415 -5.46 -0.78 15.83
CA GLY A 415 -4.45 -0.67 14.78
C GLY A 415 -3.49 0.51 14.98
N VAL A 416 -2.30 0.44 14.38
CA VAL A 416 -1.29 1.50 14.44
C VAL A 416 -0.75 1.85 13.06
N ALA A 417 -0.81 3.13 12.68
CA ALA A 417 -0.17 3.64 11.47
C ALA A 417 0.81 4.77 11.80
N GLU A 418 2.03 4.65 11.31
CA GLU A 418 3.13 5.59 11.50
C GLU A 418 3.64 6.05 10.14
N LEU A 419 3.60 7.35 9.89
CA LEU A 419 4.03 7.98 8.65
C LEU A 419 5.14 8.97 8.94
N SER A 420 6.23 8.88 8.19
CA SER A 420 7.36 9.81 8.27
C SER A 420 7.69 10.36 6.89
N GLU A 421 7.94 11.67 6.79
CA GLU A 421 8.29 12.36 5.53
C GLU A 421 7.27 12.09 4.41
N SER A 422 6.00 11.89 4.77
CA SER A 422 4.96 11.38 3.86
C SER A 422 3.91 12.44 3.54
N VAL A 423 3.14 12.19 2.49
CA VAL A 423 2.17 13.15 1.95
C VAL A 423 0.80 12.53 1.77
N ILE A 424 -0.25 13.27 2.14
CA ILE A 424 -1.65 12.96 1.86
C ILE A 424 -2.24 14.19 1.18
N VAL A 425 -2.42 14.14 -0.14
CA VAL A 425 -2.78 15.32 -0.95
C VAL A 425 -3.93 15.04 -1.89
N GLY A 426 -4.91 15.95 -1.92
CA GLY A 426 -6.01 15.88 -2.88
C GLY A 426 -6.98 14.74 -2.57
N VAL A 427 -7.39 14.62 -1.31
CA VAL A 427 -8.39 13.64 -0.87
C VAL A 427 -9.77 14.28 -0.87
N SER A 428 -10.71 13.68 -1.61
CA SER A 428 -12.12 14.06 -1.61
C SER A 428 -12.87 13.35 -0.49
N GLY A 429 -12.67 13.83 0.74
CA GLY A 429 -13.14 13.22 1.98
C GLY A 429 -12.10 13.40 3.09
N LEU A 430 -12.01 12.41 3.98
CA LEU A 430 -11.09 12.46 5.12
C LEU A 430 -9.68 12.08 4.68
N ALA A 431 -8.69 12.92 4.93
CA ALA A 431 -7.30 12.53 4.72
C ALA A 431 -6.89 11.41 5.70
N GLY A 432 -7.35 11.49 6.95
CA GLY A 432 -7.05 10.50 7.98
C GLY A 432 -8.12 10.43 9.07
N LEU A 433 -8.45 9.22 9.51
CA LEU A 433 -9.34 8.97 10.65
C LEU A 433 -8.75 7.90 11.55
N VAL A 434 -8.67 8.17 12.85
CA VAL A 434 -8.35 7.18 13.89
C VAL A 434 -9.53 7.01 14.85
N ALA A 435 -9.98 5.78 15.05
CA ALA A 435 -11.13 5.48 15.89
C ALA A 435 -10.92 4.23 16.75
N GLY A 436 -11.46 4.23 17.97
CA GLY A 436 -11.38 3.08 18.87
C GLY A 436 -10.20 3.15 19.82
N GLU A 437 -10.37 2.53 20.99
CA GLU A 437 -9.35 2.48 22.03
C GLU A 437 -8.11 1.72 21.56
N GLY A 438 -6.93 2.25 21.87
CA GLY A 438 -5.65 1.68 21.45
C GLY A 438 -5.25 1.98 20.00
N SER A 439 -6.17 2.51 19.18
CA SER A 439 -5.87 2.90 17.80
C SER A 439 -5.00 4.16 17.74
N ARG A 440 -3.98 4.17 16.87
CA ARG A 440 -3.02 5.28 16.78
C ARG A 440 -2.64 5.63 15.35
N LEU A 441 -2.73 6.92 15.00
CA LEU A 441 -2.19 7.48 13.77
C LEU A 441 -1.13 8.53 14.09
N GLU A 442 0.10 8.32 13.63
CA GLU A 442 1.22 9.25 13.82
C GLU A 442 1.75 9.76 12.50
N LEU A 443 1.95 11.07 12.40
CA LEU A 443 2.56 11.73 11.26
C LEU A 443 3.75 12.58 11.71
N SER A 444 4.94 12.25 11.23
CA SER A 444 6.18 12.95 11.52
C SER A 444 6.75 13.60 10.27
N ARG A 445 7.09 14.90 10.32
CA ARG A 445 7.62 15.65 9.16
C ARG A 445 6.79 15.45 7.89
N SER A 446 5.47 15.40 8.03
CA SER A 446 4.53 14.98 6.99
C SER A 446 3.61 16.12 6.54
N LEU A 447 3.03 16.03 5.35
CA LEU A 447 2.10 17.00 4.79
C LEU A 447 0.72 16.38 4.55
N VAL A 448 -0.31 17.04 5.05
CA VAL A 448 -1.70 16.78 4.67
C VAL A 448 -2.23 18.03 3.98
N SER A 449 -2.71 17.93 2.74
CA SER A 449 -3.18 19.11 2.03
C SER A 449 -4.29 18.86 1.01
N ALA A 450 -5.01 19.92 0.67
CA ALA A 450 -6.09 19.92 -0.32
C ALA A 450 -7.16 18.87 -0.02
N SER A 451 -7.50 18.69 1.26
CA SER A 451 -8.65 17.88 1.67
C SER A 451 -9.93 18.67 1.45
N ARG A 452 -10.86 18.09 0.70
CA ARG A 452 -12.15 18.70 0.39
C ARG A 452 -13.26 17.95 1.12
N PRO A 453 -14.20 18.65 1.77
CA PRO A 453 -15.30 18.02 2.44
C PRO A 453 -16.18 17.30 1.43
N PHE A 454 -16.83 16.25 1.92
CA PHE A 454 -17.90 15.59 1.20
C PHE A 454 -18.92 15.02 2.18
N ALA A 455 -20.20 15.27 1.93
CA ALA A 455 -21.30 14.87 2.80
C ALA A 455 -21.01 15.24 4.27
N THR A 456 -20.89 14.25 5.16
CA THR A 456 -20.59 14.45 6.59
C THR A 456 -19.10 14.55 6.92
N SER A 457 -18.21 14.34 5.94
CA SER A 457 -16.76 14.47 6.11
C SER A 457 -16.37 15.94 6.08
N LEU A 458 -16.42 16.60 7.24
CA LEU A 458 -16.20 18.04 7.37
C LEU A 458 -14.78 18.41 7.79
N PHE A 459 -13.83 17.46 7.80
CA PHE A 459 -12.48 17.71 8.29
C PHE A 459 -11.40 16.90 7.54
N ALA A 460 -10.14 17.33 7.62
CA ALA A 460 -9.03 16.59 7.02
C ALA A 460 -8.55 15.42 7.90
N LEU A 461 -8.23 15.67 9.17
CA LEU A 461 -7.78 14.66 10.13
C LEU A 461 -8.70 14.58 11.34
N GLY A 462 -9.05 13.37 11.76
CA GLY A 462 -9.95 13.16 12.91
C GLY A 462 -9.50 12.04 13.84
N ALA A 463 -9.75 12.23 15.13
CA ALA A 463 -9.67 11.20 16.15
C ALA A 463 -11.02 11.08 16.89
N THR A 464 -11.46 9.85 17.18
CA THR A 464 -12.70 9.60 17.93
C THR A 464 -12.67 8.30 18.73
N ARG A 465 -13.65 8.10 19.62
CA ARG A 465 -13.88 6.86 20.38
C ARG A 465 -12.63 6.27 21.05
N GLY A 466 -11.77 7.10 21.65
CA GLY A 466 -10.55 6.63 22.32
C GLY A 466 -9.31 6.58 21.43
N GLY A 467 -9.42 6.95 20.15
CA GLY A 467 -8.31 6.99 19.22
C GLY A 467 -7.29 8.08 19.54
N THR A 468 -6.04 7.87 19.13
CA THR A 468 -4.95 8.84 19.29
C THR A 468 -4.39 9.30 17.95
N LEU A 469 -4.42 10.61 17.71
CA LEU A 469 -3.78 11.25 16.55
C LEU A 469 -2.59 12.09 17.03
N LYS A 470 -1.40 11.86 16.46
CA LYS A 470 -0.20 12.64 16.75
C LYS A 470 0.41 13.24 15.49
N LEU A 471 0.65 14.55 15.50
CA LEU A 471 1.44 15.28 14.50
C LEU A 471 2.73 15.76 15.14
N THR A 472 3.88 15.39 14.58
CA THR A 472 5.21 15.85 15.02
C THR A 472 5.93 16.56 13.87
N THR A 473 6.21 17.86 13.99
CA THR A 473 6.89 18.62 12.91
C THR A 473 6.15 18.52 11.56
N SER A 474 4.82 18.41 11.60
CA SER A 474 3.99 18.13 10.42
C SER A 474 3.07 19.29 10.08
N THR A 475 2.63 19.34 8.83
CA THR A 475 1.83 20.44 8.30
C THR A 475 0.47 19.92 7.80
N VAL A 476 -0.60 20.59 8.21
CA VAL A 476 -1.95 20.46 7.64
C VAL A 476 -2.26 21.78 6.96
N ASP A 477 -2.43 21.77 5.64
CA ASP A 477 -2.48 22.97 4.82
C ASP A 477 -3.65 22.93 3.83
N ASP A 478 -4.28 24.06 3.52
CA ASP A 478 -5.32 24.15 2.48
C ASP A 478 -6.42 23.10 2.65
N SER A 479 -7.04 23.08 3.83
CA SER A 479 -8.17 22.20 4.14
C SER A 479 -9.46 23.01 4.18
N ARG A 480 -10.55 22.43 3.69
CA ARG A 480 -11.87 23.07 3.73
C ARG A 480 -12.66 22.61 4.96
N VAL A 481 -13.38 23.54 5.55
CA VAL A 481 -14.20 23.40 6.77
C VAL A 481 -13.34 23.19 8.01
N MET A 482 -12.81 22.00 8.28
CA MET A 482 -11.97 21.79 9.47
C MET A 482 -10.66 21.07 9.15
N ALA A 483 -9.58 21.43 9.82
CA ALA A 483 -8.30 20.75 9.62
C ALA A 483 -8.18 19.52 10.51
N VAL A 484 -8.25 19.71 11.83
CA VAL A 484 -8.08 18.65 12.83
C VAL A 484 -9.26 18.60 13.77
N VAL A 485 -9.81 17.40 14.01
CA VAL A 485 -10.94 17.18 14.92
C VAL A 485 -10.62 16.12 15.97
N ALA A 486 -11.01 16.37 17.21
CA ALA A 486 -11.03 15.40 18.30
C ALA A 486 -12.45 15.33 18.88
N SER A 487 -13.05 14.14 18.94
CA SER A 487 -14.40 13.96 19.50
C SER A 487 -14.49 12.71 20.38
N ARG A 488 -15.44 12.74 21.32
CA ARG A 488 -15.76 11.70 22.30
C ARG A 488 -14.68 11.48 23.36
N ALA A 489 -15.11 11.07 24.55
CA ALA A 489 -14.25 10.83 25.70
C ALA A 489 -13.19 9.74 25.42
N GLY A 490 -12.01 9.93 26.01
CA GLY A 490 -10.85 9.03 25.84
C GLY A 490 -10.01 9.32 24.59
N THR A 491 -10.53 10.09 23.63
CA THR A 491 -9.80 10.52 22.43
C THR A 491 -8.72 11.54 22.75
N ASN A 492 -7.54 11.38 22.15
CA ASN A 492 -6.40 12.28 22.34
C ASN A 492 -5.82 12.77 21.01
N VAL A 493 -5.61 14.08 20.90
CA VAL A 493 -4.87 14.70 19.79
C VAL A 493 -3.61 15.38 20.34
N VAL A 494 -2.45 15.10 19.75
CA VAL A 494 -1.18 15.71 20.12
C VAL A 494 -0.59 16.40 18.90
N LEU A 495 -0.43 17.72 18.99
CA LEU A 495 0.24 18.54 18.00
C LEU A 495 1.56 19.03 18.61
N ASP A 496 2.67 18.50 18.11
CA ASP A 496 4.02 18.78 18.61
C ASP A 496 4.87 19.38 17.49
N GLY A 497 5.12 20.68 17.57
CA GLY A 497 5.71 21.45 16.49
C GLY A 497 4.89 21.36 15.22
N ALA A 498 3.56 21.45 15.25
CA ALA A 498 2.74 21.34 14.03
C ALA A 498 2.41 22.72 13.42
N LEU A 499 2.17 22.74 12.10
CA LEU A 499 1.62 23.91 11.39
C LEU A 499 0.26 23.54 10.79
N VAL A 500 -0.81 24.18 11.29
CA VAL A 500 -2.15 24.02 10.72
C VAL A 500 -2.55 25.35 10.12
N ARG A 501 -2.78 25.40 8.80
CA ARG A 501 -3.04 26.69 8.17
C ARG A 501 -3.93 26.66 6.93
N ARG A 502 -4.38 27.86 6.54
CA ARG A 502 -5.24 28.12 5.38
C ARG A 502 -6.48 27.23 5.40
N ILE A 503 -7.34 27.51 6.38
CA ILE A 503 -8.56 26.75 6.57
C ILE A 503 -9.74 27.60 6.13
N ASP A 504 -10.34 27.22 5.01
CA ASP A 504 -11.43 27.96 4.40
C ASP A 504 -12.78 27.41 4.83
N ALA A 505 -13.70 28.28 5.19
CA ALA A 505 -15.10 27.95 5.36
C ALA A 505 -15.74 27.59 4.01
N GLU A 506 -16.68 26.64 4.05
CA GLU A 506 -17.61 26.38 2.95
C GLU A 506 -18.98 26.97 3.33
N ALA A 507 -19.83 27.31 2.35
CA ALA A 507 -21.07 28.05 2.61
C ALA A 507 -21.93 27.41 3.71
N GLY A 508 -22.09 28.12 4.83
CA GLY A 508 -22.86 27.65 6.00
C GLY A 508 -22.10 26.76 6.98
N LEU A 509 -20.81 26.48 6.72
CA LEU A 509 -19.94 25.67 7.58
C LEU A 509 -18.80 26.52 8.16
N LEU A 510 -18.31 26.10 9.31
CA LEU A 510 -17.29 26.83 10.06
C LEU A 510 -15.88 26.39 9.64
N GLY A 511 -15.03 27.36 9.28
CA GLY A 511 -13.61 27.19 8.99
C GLY A 511 -12.76 27.13 10.28
N ALA A 512 -12.41 25.94 10.79
CA ALA A 512 -11.60 25.78 12.01
C ALA A 512 -10.30 24.98 11.87
N SER A 513 -9.21 25.49 12.47
CA SER A 513 -7.93 24.77 12.45
C SER A 513 -7.96 23.53 13.35
N LEU A 514 -8.38 23.68 14.60
CA LEU A 514 -8.55 22.58 15.54
C LEU A 514 -9.91 22.68 16.23
N PHE A 515 -10.66 21.57 16.23
CA PHE A 515 -11.91 21.44 16.96
C PHE A 515 -11.86 20.26 17.94
N VAL A 516 -12.16 20.52 19.22
CA VAL A 516 -12.15 19.52 20.29
C VAL A 516 -13.49 19.49 21.00
N GLN A 517 -14.13 18.32 21.07
CA GLN A 517 -15.47 18.20 21.64
C GLN A 517 -15.74 16.90 22.42
N ASP A 518 -16.88 16.86 23.12
CA ASP A 518 -17.48 15.67 23.76
C ASP A 518 -16.53 14.89 24.69
N GLY A 519 -15.74 15.61 25.48
CA GLY A 519 -14.78 15.04 26.43
C GLY A 519 -13.45 14.60 25.81
N ALA A 520 -13.22 14.85 24.53
CA ALA A 520 -11.92 14.66 23.90
C ALA A 520 -10.88 15.66 24.44
N ARG A 521 -9.60 15.32 24.26
CA ARG A 521 -8.47 16.15 24.71
C ARG A 521 -7.50 16.45 23.59
N ALA A 522 -6.93 17.66 23.62
CA ALA A 522 -5.79 18.01 22.78
C ALA A 522 -4.63 18.61 23.56
N ARG A 523 -3.40 18.32 23.12
CA ARG A 523 -2.17 18.98 23.60
C ARG A 523 -1.46 19.63 22.43
N LEU A 524 -1.11 20.90 22.57
CA LEU A 524 -0.39 21.68 21.57
C LEU A 524 0.91 22.18 22.17
N GLU A 525 2.03 21.82 21.56
CA GLU A 525 3.37 22.29 21.91
C GLU A 525 4.09 22.72 20.63
N GLY A 526 4.77 23.87 20.63
CA GLY A 526 5.41 24.44 19.45
C GLY A 526 4.49 24.64 18.23
N THR A 527 3.18 24.69 18.42
CA THR A 527 2.20 24.55 17.31
C THR A 527 1.67 25.90 16.85
N THR A 528 1.54 26.08 15.53
CA THR A 528 0.97 27.28 14.93
C THR A 528 -0.37 26.98 14.25
N LEU A 529 -1.42 27.70 14.65
CA LEU A 529 -2.74 27.70 14.03
C LEU A 529 -2.93 29.02 13.27
N ASP A 530 -2.87 28.98 11.94
CA ASP A 530 -2.72 30.17 11.10
C ASP A 530 -3.77 30.29 10.00
N ARG A 531 -4.39 31.46 9.83
CA ARG A 531 -5.32 31.73 8.70
C ARG A 531 -6.51 30.75 8.63
N ALA A 532 -7.17 30.51 9.75
CA ALA A 532 -8.53 29.96 9.73
C ALA A 532 -9.54 31.07 9.43
N SER A 533 -10.42 30.83 8.45
CA SER A 533 -11.42 31.82 8.04
C SER A 533 -12.44 32.15 9.14
N ALA A 534 -12.67 31.23 10.09
CA ALA A 534 -13.55 31.45 11.23
C ALA A 534 -12.81 31.34 12.57
N VAL A 535 -12.37 30.15 13.00
CA VAL A 535 -11.81 29.95 14.36
C VAL A 535 -10.48 29.21 14.31
N GLY A 536 -9.45 29.72 14.99
CA GLY A 536 -8.19 28.98 15.16
C GLY A 536 -8.41 27.73 16.00
N LEU A 537 -8.79 27.90 17.26
CA LEU A 537 -9.07 26.84 18.22
C LEU A 537 -10.52 26.91 18.70
N LEU A 538 -11.32 25.90 18.35
CA LEU A 538 -12.68 25.73 18.82
C LEU A 538 -12.75 24.58 19.84
N VAL A 539 -13.40 24.80 20.98
CA VAL A 539 -13.59 23.77 22.02
C VAL A 539 -15.03 23.77 22.51
N ALA A 540 -15.70 22.62 22.46
CA ALA A 540 -17.09 22.45 22.89
C ALA A 540 -17.24 21.20 23.77
N GLY A 541 -17.25 21.37 25.09
CA GLY A 541 -17.32 20.24 26.02
C GLY A 541 -16.07 19.34 26.00
N GLY A 542 -14.92 19.86 25.59
CA GLY A 542 -13.61 19.18 25.58
C GLY A 542 -12.54 19.95 26.38
N GLY A 543 -11.31 19.40 26.42
CA GLY A 543 -10.17 19.99 27.13
C GLY A 543 -8.94 20.18 26.24
N VAL A 544 -8.19 21.26 26.46
CA VAL A 544 -7.00 21.59 25.66
C VAL A 544 -5.87 22.10 26.56
N SER A 545 -4.65 21.61 26.34
CA SER A 545 -3.42 22.17 26.92
C SER A 545 -2.55 22.79 25.82
N PHE A 546 -2.57 24.12 25.70
CA PHE A 546 -1.75 24.88 24.75
C PHE A 546 -0.50 25.43 25.44
N VAL A 547 0.59 24.70 25.29
CA VAL A 547 1.85 24.89 26.01
C VAL A 547 2.73 25.97 25.40
N SER A 548 2.87 25.96 24.07
CA SER A 548 3.67 26.95 23.34
C SER A 548 3.27 26.94 21.87
N GLY A 549 3.41 28.09 21.21
CA GLY A 549 3.02 28.24 19.81
C GLY A 549 2.44 29.59 19.46
N ALA A 550 1.63 29.64 18.40
CA ALA A 550 0.97 30.85 17.95
C ALA A 550 -0.42 30.57 17.37
N LEU A 551 -1.33 31.52 17.57
CA LEU A 551 -2.58 31.67 16.85
C LEU A 551 -2.48 32.94 16.02
N SER A 552 -2.45 32.83 14.69
CA SER A 552 -2.25 33.99 13.83
C SER A 552 -3.27 34.11 12.71
N ARG A 553 -3.68 35.34 12.41
CA ARG A 553 -4.50 35.66 11.22
C ARG A 553 -5.82 34.88 11.14
N ASN A 554 -6.41 34.54 12.28
CA ASN A 554 -7.71 33.86 12.35
C ASN A 554 -8.86 34.88 12.51
N GLY A 555 -10.08 34.49 12.16
CA GLY A 555 -11.27 35.29 12.54
C GLY A 555 -11.36 35.42 14.06
N VAL A 556 -11.48 34.30 14.77
CA VAL A 556 -11.42 34.22 16.22
C VAL A 556 -10.25 33.32 16.57
N ALA A 557 -9.33 33.75 17.44
CA ALA A 557 -8.21 32.88 17.81
C ALA A 557 -8.73 31.68 18.63
N VAL A 558 -9.47 31.92 19.72
CA VAL A 558 -9.99 30.85 20.58
C VAL A 558 -11.47 31.08 20.88
N ALA A 559 -12.28 30.03 20.73
CA ALA A 559 -13.68 29.99 21.14
C ALA A 559 -13.96 28.75 21.99
N VAL A 560 -14.63 28.95 23.12
CA VAL A 560 -14.98 27.88 24.08
C VAL A 560 -16.48 27.87 24.36
N GLN A 561 -17.09 26.68 24.43
CA GLN A 561 -18.51 26.51 24.74
C GLN A 561 -18.80 25.16 25.43
N GLU A 562 -20.08 24.91 25.74
CA GLU A 562 -20.58 23.63 26.28
C GLU A 562 -19.86 23.15 27.54
N GLY A 563 -19.59 24.08 28.46
CA GLY A 563 -18.98 23.77 29.76
C GLY A 563 -17.45 23.74 29.75
N SER A 564 -16.80 23.87 28.59
CA SER A 564 -15.36 24.11 28.52
C SER A 564 -15.04 25.50 29.09
N ARG A 565 -13.93 25.59 29.84
CA ARG A 565 -13.51 26.82 30.53
C ARG A 565 -12.13 27.25 30.08
N LEU A 566 -12.02 28.50 29.62
CA LEU A 566 -10.73 29.10 29.30
C LEU A 566 -9.98 29.48 30.58
N VAL A 567 -8.70 29.08 30.67
CA VAL A 567 -7.80 29.38 31.78
C VAL A 567 -6.44 29.80 31.23
N GLU A 568 -5.94 30.96 31.63
CA GLU A 568 -4.59 31.43 31.27
C GLU A 568 -3.56 30.96 32.31
N GLU A 569 -3.11 29.71 32.19
CA GLU A 569 -2.14 29.07 33.08
C GLU A 569 -1.15 28.21 32.29
N ASP A 570 0.05 28.02 32.83
CA ASP A 570 1.06 27.13 32.24
C ASP A 570 0.67 25.65 32.48
N PRO A 571 0.30 24.88 31.43
CA PRO A 571 -0.10 23.49 31.59
C PRO A 571 1.03 22.57 32.06
N LYS A 572 2.29 23.04 32.03
CA LYS A 572 3.43 22.29 32.60
C LYS A 572 3.51 22.41 34.13
N ARG A 573 2.84 23.42 34.72
CA ARG A 573 2.91 23.71 36.16
C ARG A 573 1.64 23.33 36.91
N VAL A 574 0.48 23.48 36.26
CA VAL A 574 -0.83 23.23 36.87
C VAL A 574 -1.62 22.28 35.99
N SER A 575 -2.03 21.13 36.54
CA SER A 575 -2.94 20.21 35.85
C SER A 575 -4.34 20.81 35.80
N GLY A 576 -4.85 21.09 34.59
CA GLY A 576 -6.22 21.52 34.40
C GLY A 576 -7.24 20.41 34.67
N GLY A 577 -8.48 20.82 34.90
CA GLY A 577 -9.64 19.95 34.84
C GLY A 577 -9.85 19.35 33.44
N PRO A 578 -10.70 18.33 33.33
CA PRO A 578 -10.92 17.61 32.06
C PRO A 578 -11.51 18.48 30.93
N LEU A 579 -12.16 19.59 31.26
CA LEU A 579 -12.79 20.54 30.33
C LEU A 579 -12.07 21.89 30.28
N ASP A 580 -10.91 22.00 30.93
CA ASP A 580 -10.14 23.24 30.91
C ASP A 580 -9.43 23.40 29.57
N VAL A 581 -9.49 24.62 29.03
CA VAL A 581 -8.73 25.10 27.90
C VAL A 581 -7.62 25.97 28.47
N GLN A 582 -6.50 25.33 28.81
CA GLN A 582 -5.34 25.99 29.40
C GLN A 582 -4.45 26.57 28.31
N ILE A 583 -4.23 27.88 28.34
CA ILE A 583 -3.33 28.58 27.42
C ILE A 583 -2.16 29.16 28.21
N ALA A 584 -0.96 28.67 27.91
CA ALA A 584 0.25 29.17 28.54
C ALA A 584 0.50 30.65 28.17
N PRO A 585 1.03 31.47 29.08
CA PRO A 585 1.32 32.89 28.82
C PRO A 585 2.26 33.15 27.62
N GLY A 586 3.06 32.16 27.22
CA GLY A 586 3.97 32.24 26.08
C GLY A 586 3.32 32.01 24.71
N VAL A 587 2.03 31.63 24.66
CA VAL A 587 1.30 31.46 23.39
C VAL A 587 1.03 32.82 22.76
N ARG A 588 1.45 33.00 21.50
CA ARG A 588 1.33 34.30 20.80
C ARG A 588 0.00 34.41 20.07
N PHE A 589 -0.61 35.59 20.13
CA PHE A 589 -1.80 35.95 19.36
C PHE A 589 -1.41 37.09 18.42
N THR A 590 -1.48 36.89 17.10
CA THR A 590 -0.98 37.87 16.13
C THR A 590 -1.96 38.05 14.98
N ASP A 591 -2.39 39.29 14.71
CA ASP A 591 -3.25 39.63 13.57
C ASP A 591 -4.58 38.85 13.47
N ASN A 592 -5.10 38.33 14.59
CA ASN A 592 -6.45 37.76 14.63
C ASN A 592 -7.48 38.89 14.67
N VAL A 593 -8.65 38.71 14.04
CA VAL A 593 -9.73 39.71 14.12
C VAL A 593 -10.20 39.86 15.57
N THR A 594 -10.37 38.74 16.27
CA THR A 594 -10.71 38.70 17.69
C THR A 594 -9.83 37.69 18.43
N ARG A 595 -9.32 38.06 19.62
CA ARG A 595 -8.52 37.16 20.47
C ARG A 595 -9.37 36.04 21.07
N LEU A 596 -10.48 36.39 21.71
CA LEU A 596 -11.39 35.44 22.38
C LEU A 596 -12.82 35.68 21.88
N GLY A 597 -13.51 34.62 21.49
CA GLY A 597 -14.94 34.66 21.17
C GLY A 597 -15.78 34.14 22.32
N GLU A 598 -16.86 34.85 22.65
CA GLU A 598 -17.90 34.40 23.59
C GLU A 598 -19.26 34.35 22.86
N GLY A 599 -19.99 33.26 23.05
CA GLY A 599 -21.31 33.04 22.44
C GLY A 599 -21.44 31.70 21.71
N PRO A 600 -22.67 31.19 21.51
CA PRO A 600 -22.89 29.91 20.85
C PRO A 600 -22.50 30.01 19.38
N ILE A 601 -21.41 29.33 19.03
CA ILE A 601 -21.06 29.11 17.64
C ILE A 601 -21.86 27.90 17.19
N VAL A 602 -22.63 28.02 16.10
CA VAL A 602 -23.35 26.89 15.54
C VAL A 602 -22.32 25.91 14.98
N VAL A 603 -22.09 24.83 15.70
CA VAL A 603 -21.21 23.74 15.30
C VAL A 603 -22.05 22.70 14.56
N PRO A 604 -21.60 22.21 13.39
CA PRO A 604 -22.24 21.07 12.76
C PRO A 604 -22.19 19.86 13.71
N ALA A 605 -23.31 19.16 13.88
CA ALA A 605 -23.29 17.87 14.55
C ALA A 605 -22.38 16.92 13.75
N LEU A 606 -21.25 16.55 14.32
CA LEU A 606 -20.33 15.58 13.71
C LEU A 606 -20.73 14.18 14.16
N ASP A 607 -21.39 13.43 13.28
CA ASP A 607 -21.63 12.01 13.51
C ASP A 607 -20.36 11.21 13.11
N LEU A 608 -19.44 11.10 14.09
CA LEU A 608 -18.10 10.51 13.95
C LEU A 608 -18.00 9.06 14.44
#